data_AF-A0A5D0R4R5-F1
#
_entry.id   AF-A0A5D0R4R5-F1
#
_cell.length_a   1.000
_cell.length_b   1.000
_cell.length_c   1.000
_cell.angle_alpha   90.00
_cell.angle_beta   90.00
_cell.angle_gamma   90.00
#
_symmetry.space_group_name_H-M   'P 1'
#
loop_
_entity.id
_entity.type
_entity.pdbx_description
1 polymer ?
#
loop_
_entity_poly.entity_id
_entity_poly.type
_entity_poly.pdbx_seq_one_letter_code
_entity_poly.pdbx_strand_id
1 'polypeptide(L)' 'MNKDIKYFGIDISHLVFDITDSDGNYYQFKNNPSGFK' A
#
# COMPACT_ATOMS: atom_id res chain seq x y z
N MET A 1 6.45 -13.33 -4.84
CA MET A 1 5.50 -12.67 -3.92
C MET A 1 5.46 -13.49 -2.65
N ASN A 2 5.99 -12.96 -1.55
CA ASN A 2 6.08 -13.67 -0.27
C ASN A 2 4.68 -13.62 0.39
N LYS A 3 4.11 -14.77 0.75
CA LYS A 3 2.69 -14.90 1.15
C LYS A 3 2.40 -14.43 2.59
N ASP A 4 3.43 -14.02 3.33
CA ASP A 4 3.36 -13.84 4.78
C ASP A 4 3.40 -12.38 5.24
N ILE A 5 3.12 -11.42 4.35
CA ILE A 5 3.06 -10.01 4.75
C ILE A 5 1.69 -9.72 5.35
N LYS A 6 1.65 -9.50 6.67
CA LYS A 6 0.45 -9.06 7.38
C LYS A 6 0.39 -7.54 7.34
N TYR A 7 -0.71 -6.98 6.85
CA TYR A 7 -0.95 -5.54 6.83
C TYR A 7 -1.92 -5.17 7.96
N PHE A 8 -1.56 -4.17 8.76
CA PHE A 8 -2.39 -3.68 9.86
C PHE A 8 -3.40 -2.62 9.41
N GLY A 9 -3.05 -1.85 8.38
CA GLY A 9 -3.89 -0.78 7.86
C GLY A 9 -3.60 -0.51 6.40
N ILE A 10 -4.66 -0.30 5.63
CA ILE A 10 -4.61 0.20 4.26
C ILE A 10 -5.54 1.41 4.23
N ASP A 11 -4.98 2.59 4.02
CA ASP A 11 -5.75 3.82 3.80
C ASP A 11 -5.73 4.18 2.32
N ILE A 12 -6.90 4.37 1.73
CA ILE A 12 -7.05 4.59 0.29
C ILE A 12 -7.74 5.93 0.07
N SER A 13 -7.01 6.86 -0.54
CA SER A 13 -7.52 8.15 -0.99
C SER A 13 -7.61 8.20 -2.51
N HIS A 14 -8.13 9.31 -3.04
CA HIS A 14 -8.30 9.49 -4.49
C HIS A 14 -6.99 9.36 -5.28
N LEU A 15 -5.87 9.84 -4.74
CA LEU A 15 -4.60 9.96 -5.46
C LEU A 15 -3.45 9.14 -4.87
N VAL A 16 -3.58 8.67 -3.63
CA VAL A 16 -2.57 7.89 -2.94
C VAL A 16 -3.20 6.80 -2.09
N PHE A 17 -2.47 5.72 -1.86
CA PHE A 17 -2.80 4.75 -0.82
C PHE A 17 -1.60 4.49 0.06
N ASP A 18 -1.85 4.44 1.37
CA ASP A 18 -0.86 4.19 2.40
C ASP A 18 -1.05 2.78 2.95
N ILE A 19 0.07 2.09 3.16
CA ILE A 19 0.11 0.72 3.68
C ILE A 19 1.00 0.71 4.92
N THR A 20 0.45 0.21 6.01
CA THR A 20 1.21 -0.09 7.23
C THR A 20 1.31 -1.60 7.39
N ASP A 21 2.54 -2.12 7.40
CA ASP A 21 2.80 -3.54 7.61
C ASP A 21 2.87 -3.91 9.11
N SER A 22 3.05 -5.20 9.37
CA SER A 22 3.10 -5.72 10.74
C SER A 22 4.30 -5.28 11.56
N ASP A 23 5.35 -4.79 10.89
CA ASP A 23 6.59 -4.35 11.52
C ASP A 23 6.56 -2.84 11.80
N GLY A 24 5.46 -2.17 11.45
CA GLY A 24 5.29 -0.73 11.61
C GLY A 24 5.94 0.09 10.50
N ASN A 25 6.31 -0.52 9.38
CA ASN A 25 6.78 0.21 8.21
C ASN A 25 5.60 0.89 7.50
N TYR A 26 5.85 2.11 7.01
CA TYR A 26 4.88 2.91 6.28
C TYR A 26 5.29 3.04 4.82
N TYR A 27 4.38 2.69 3.91
CA TYR A 27 4.58 2.78 2.48
C TYR A 27 3.48 3.64 1.87
N GLN A 28 3.84 4.61 1.03
CA GLN A 28 2.89 5.43 0.29
C GLN A 28 3.06 5.23 -1.21
N PHE A 29 1.96 4.95 -1.89
CA PHE A 29 1.93 4.72 -3.33
C PHE A 29 0.98 5.72 -3.99
N LYS A 30 1.39 6.23 -5.15
CA LYS A 30 0.51 7.07 -5.97
C LYS A 30 -0.44 6.19 -6.78
N ASN A 31 -1.72 6.51 -6.72
CA ASN A 31 -2.77 5.91 -7.53
C ASN A 31 -2.73 6.50 -8.95
N ASN A 32 -1.65 6.22 -9.68
CA ASN A 32 -1.53 6.62 -11.07
C ASN A 32 -2.22 5.56 -11.95
N PRO A 33 -3.30 5.90 -12.69
CA PRO A 33 -3.93 4.97 -13.63
C PRO A 33 -2.99 4.50 -14.75
N SER A 34 -1.86 5.20 -14.95
CA SER A 34 -0.82 4.82 -15.91
C SER A 34 0.05 3.63 -15.50
N GLY A 35 -0.13 3.09 -14.28
CA GLY A 35 0.62 1.94 -13.75
C GLY A 35 -0.04 0.57 -13.97
N PHE A 36 -1.29 0.55 -14.46
CA PHE A 36 -1.96 -0.69 -14.89
C PHE A 36 -1.67 -0.93 -16.37
N LYS A 37 -0.46 -1.39 -16.68
CA LYS A 37 -0.10 -1.89 -18.02
C LYS A 37 0.27 -3.35 -17.96
#